data_AF-A0A2H0GXL1-F1
#
_entry.id   AF-A0A2H0GXL1-F1
#
_cell.length_a   1.000
_cell.length_b   1.000
_cell.length_c   1.000
_cell.angle_alpha   90.00
_cell.angle_beta   90.00
_cell.angle_gamma   90.00
#
_symmetry.space_group_name_H-M   'P 1'
#
loop_
_entity.id
_entity.type
_entity.pdbx_description
1 polymer ?
#
loop_
_entity_poly.entity_id
_entity_poly.type
_entity_poly.pdbx_seq_one_letter_code
_entity_poly.pdbx_strand_id
1 'polypeptide(L)' 'INDWIDIGVFFDKEEEHLLFEKRVKIDRPEMSFSFVVDSLPVKAAIDPRHLLIDRVYDDNSKTLVLE' A
#
# COMPACT_ATOMS: atom_id res chain seq x y z
N ILE A 1 2.45 14.81 -11.17
CA ILE A 1 2.37 13.42 -10.66
C ILE A 1 2.08 12.57 -11.88
N ASN A 2 3.07 11.76 -12.30
CA ASN A 2 2.96 10.88 -13.46
C ASN A 2 3.94 9.72 -13.25
N ASP A 3 3.72 9.02 -12.15
CA ASP A 3 4.70 8.16 -11.51
C ASP A 3 4.14 6.75 -11.37
N TRP A 4 5.02 5.75 -11.35
CA TRP A 4 4.64 4.36 -11.08
C TRP A 4 4.99 4.05 -9.63
N ILE A 5 4.01 3.59 -8.89
CA ILE A 5 4.13 3.32 -7.46
C ILE A 5 3.55 1.94 -7.17
N ASP A 6 4.20 1.20 -6.27
CA ASP A 6 3.72 -0.09 -5.80
C ASP A 6 2.73 0.13 -4.65
N ILE A 7 1.56 -0.50 -4.69
CA ILE A 7 0.57 -0.48 -3.60
C ILE A 7 0.39 -1.90 -3.12
N GLY A 8 0.42 -2.11 -1.80
CA GLY A 8 0.27 -3.45 -1.21
C GLY A 8 -0.55 -3.48 0.07
N VAL A 9 -0.84 -4.70 0.52
CA VAL A 9 -1.52 -4.96 1.79
C VAL A 9 -0.82 -6.06 2.58
N PHE A 10 -0.85 -5.95 3.90
CA PHE A 10 -0.19 -6.85 4.85
C PHE A 10 -1.20 -7.64 5.68
N PHE A 11 -0.82 -8.84 6.14
CA PHE A 11 -1.64 -9.61 7.09
C PHE A 11 -1.44 -9.15 8.54
N ASP A 12 -0.27 -8.60 8.86
CA ASP A 12 0.13 -8.16 10.19
C ASP A 12 0.24 -6.63 10.29
N LYS A 13 0.46 -6.12 11.50
CA LYS A 13 0.57 -4.66 11.75
C LYS A 13 2.01 -4.15 11.61
N GLU A 14 2.95 -5.07 11.79
CA GLU A 14 4.39 -4.90 11.81
C GLU A 14 4.99 -4.77 10.40
N GLU A 15 4.18 -4.98 9.35
CA GLU A 15 4.56 -4.95 7.94
C GLU A 15 5.57 -6.04 7.55
N GLU A 16 5.56 -7.16 8.27
CA GLU A 16 6.48 -8.27 8.02
C GLU A 16 6.02 -9.17 6.86
N HIS A 17 4.70 -9.28 6.65
CA HIS A 17 4.12 -10.23 5.71
C HIS A 17 3.20 -9.56 4.69
N LEU A 18 3.80 -9.23 3.55
CA LEU A 18 3.10 -8.67 2.39
C LEU A 18 2.25 -9.74 1.71
N LEU A 19 0.93 -9.54 1.74
CA LEU A 19 -0.06 -10.46 1.17
C LEU A 19 -0.23 -10.23 -0.34
N PHE A 20 -0.25 -8.97 -0.75
CA PHE A 20 -0.49 -8.58 -2.14
C PHE A 20 0.25 -7.29 -2.45
N GLU A 21 0.68 -7.15 -3.70
CA GLU A 21 1.31 -5.95 -4.21
C GLU A 21 0.98 -5.78 -5.69
N LYS A 22 0.74 -4.53 -6.09
CA LYS A 22 0.54 -4.17 -7.48
C LYS A 22 1.13 -2.81 -7.80
N ARG A 23 1.92 -2.77 -8.87
CA ARG A 23 2.39 -1.54 -9.49
C ARG A 23 1.24 -0.84 -10.21
N VAL A 24 0.99 0.41 -9.87
CA VAL A 24 -0.03 1.26 -10.49
C VAL A 24 0.57 2.58 -10.93
N LYS A 25 -0.05 3.20 -11.93
CA LYS A 25 0.33 4.53 -12.39
C LYS A 25 -0.51 5.56 -11.66
N ILE A 26 0.14 6.53 -11.01
CA ILE A 26 -0.51 7.67 -10.37
C ILE A 26 -0.32 8.89 -11.28
N ASP A 27 -1.42 9.40 -11.81
CA ASP A 27 -1.45 10.58 -12.69
C ASP A 27 -2.34 11.72 -12.16
N ARG A 28 -3.05 11.46 -11.06
CA ARG A 28 -3.98 12.40 -10.41
C ARG A 28 -3.78 12.38 -8.89
N PRO A 29 -4.10 13.49 -8.20
CA PRO A 29 -3.97 13.57 -6.74
C PRO A 29 -4.84 12.56 -5.99
N GLU A 30 -6.05 12.30 -6.48
CA GLU A 30 -7.00 11.37 -5.87
C GLU A 30 -7.36 10.28 -6.87
N MET A 31 -7.11 9.04 -6.47
CA MET A 31 -7.40 7.85 -7.25
C MET A 31 -7.89 6.75 -6.31
N SER A 32 -8.76 5.87 -6.81
CA SER A 32 -9.24 4.71 -6.08
C SER A 32 -8.86 3.45 -6.83
N PHE A 33 -8.32 2.47 -6.11
CA PHE A 33 -7.96 1.16 -6.62
C PHE A 33 -8.71 0.09 -5.84
N SER A 34 -9.12 -0.98 -6.51
CA SER A 34 -9.78 -2.12 -5.89
C SER A 34 -9.05 -3.39 -6.29
N PHE A 35 -8.78 -4.24 -5.30
CA PHE A 35 -8.06 -5.49 -5.46
C PHE A 35 -8.85 -6.62 -4.79
N VAL A 36 -8.76 -7.80 -5.37
CA VAL A 36 -9.22 -9.04 -4.75
C VAL A 36 -8.01 -9.71 -4.13
N VAL A 37 -8.12 -10.11 -2.86
CA VAL A 37 -7.04 -10.73 -2.09
C VAL A 37 -7.54 -12.01 -1.43
N ASP A 38 -6.63 -12.96 -1.19
CA ASP A 38 -6.97 -14.31 -0.74
C ASP A 38 -7.28 -14.40 0.76
N SER A 39 -6.95 -13.36 1.52
CA SER A 39 -7.22 -13.29 2.96
C SER A 39 -7.51 -11.85 3.39
N LEU A 40 -8.08 -11.70 4.58
CA LEU A 40 -8.40 -10.39 5.15
C LEU A 40 -7.09 -9.66 5.53
N PRO A 41 -6.78 -8.50 4.93
CA PRO A 41 -5.62 -7.72 5.30
C PRO A 41 -5.87 -6.90 6.57
N VAL A 42 -4.78 -6.54 7.26
CA VAL A 42 -4.81 -5.68 8.46
C VAL A 42 -4.25 -4.29 8.16
N LYS A 43 -3.38 -4.17 7.15
CA LYS A 43 -2.76 -2.89 6.78
C LYS A 43 -2.67 -2.75 5.27
N ALA A 44 -2.76 -1.52 4.77
CA ALA A 44 -2.47 -1.16 3.39
C ALA A 44 -1.31 -0.17 3.36
N ALA A 45 -0.44 -0.25 2.36
CA ALA A 45 0.67 0.68 2.21
C ALA A 45 0.93 1.05 0.75
N ILE A 46 1.46 2.25 0.58
CA ILE A 46 2.09 2.76 -0.65
C ILE A 46 3.59 2.52 -0.51
N ASP A 47 4.23 2.04 -1.58
CA ASP A 47 5.62 1.59 -1.57
C ASP A 47 5.95 0.65 -0.39
N PRO A 48 5.31 -0.53 -0.29
CA PRO A 48 5.44 -1.43 0.85
C PRO A 48 6.87 -1.98 1.05
N ARG A 49 7.79 -1.74 0.10
CA ARG A 49 9.19 -2.17 0.18
C ARG A 49 10.17 -1.01 0.40
N HIS A 50 9.67 0.22 0.58
CA HIS A 50 10.47 1.43 0.77
C HIS A 50 11.55 1.58 -0.31
N LEU A 51 11.19 1.33 -1.58
CA LEU A 51 12.11 1.45 -2.71
C LEU A 51 12.30 2.91 -3.14
N LEU A 52 11.34 3.77 -2.83
CA LEU A 52 11.41 5.20 -3.08
C LEU A 52 12.23 5.88 -1.99
N ILE A 53 13.05 6.86 -2.40
CA ILE A 53 13.78 7.70 -1.44
C ILE A 53 12.77 8.67 -0.83
N ASP A 54 12.19 8.27 0.30
CA ASP A 54 11.24 9.07 1.07
C ASP A 54 11.90 9.61 2.37
N ARG A 55 11.51 10.82 2.77
CA ARG A 55 11.94 11.42 4.04
C ARG A 55 11.08 10.96 5.20
N VAL A 56 9.81 10.67 4.94
CA VAL A 56 8.78 10.32 5.94
C VAL A 56 8.06 9.12 5.35
N TYR A 57 8.48 7.91 5.71
CA TYR A 57 7.92 6.68 5.13
C TYR A 57 6.78 6.10 5.99
N ASP A 58 6.67 6.56 7.23
CA ASP A 58 5.74 6.06 8.25
C ASP A 58 4.28 6.43 7.97
N ASP A 59 4.03 7.48 7.17
CA ASP A 59 2.69 7.90 6.74
C ASP A 59 2.18 7.18 5.48
N ASN A 60 3.04 6.39 4.82
CA ASN A 60 2.68 5.63 3.63
C ASN A 60 1.81 4.40 3.93
N SER A 61 1.58 4.07 5.21
CA SER A 61 0.79 2.92 5.64
C SER A 61 -0.46 3.32 6.44
N LYS A 62 -1.51 2.49 6.36
CA LYS A 62 -2.75 2.69 7.10
C LYS A 62 -3.34 1.37 7.59
N THR A 63 -3.64 1.29 8.88
CA THR A 63 -4.36 0.16 9.49
C THR A 63 -5.82 0.16 9.07
N LEU A 64 -6.31 -1.01 8.69
CA LEU A 64 -7.70 -1.23 8.32
C LEU A 64 -8.56 -1.41 9.58
N VAL A 65 -9.70 -0.72 9.63
CA VAL A 65 -10.72 -0.88 10.68
C VAL A 65 -11.94 -1.45 9.99
N LEU A 66 -12.39 -2.63 10.43
CA LEU A 66 -13.67 -3.16 10.02
C LEU A 66 -14.76 -2.42 10.79
N GLU A 67 -15.67 -1.77 10.06
CA GLU A 67 -16.90 -1.19 10.61
C GLU A 67 -17.99 -2.26 10.78
#